data_AF-A0A8S8YEI7-F1
#
_entry.id   AF-A0A8S8YEI7-F1
#
_cell.length_a   1.000
_cell.length_b   1.000
_cell.length_c   1.000
_cell.angle_alpha   90.00
_cell.angle_beta   90.00
_cell.angle_gamma   90.00
#
_symmetry.space_group_name_H-M   'P 1'
#
loop_
_entity.id
_entity.type
_entity.pdbx_description
1 polymer ?
#
loop_
_entity_poly.entity_id
_entity_poly.type
_entity_poly.pdbx_seq_one_letter_code
_entity_poly.pdbx_strand_id
1 'polypeptide(L)' 'MGSDVPLDLPTYIQADGEPILQLPATFAWHPAQIVARGALTVAWDSE' A
#
# COMPACT_ATOMS: atom_id res chain seq x y z
N MET A 1 -1.45 24.17 -22.73
CA MET A 1 -2.50 24.59 -21.77
C MET A 1 -3.04 23.32 -21.12
N GLY A 2 -3.09 23.26 -19.79
CA GLY A 2 -3.70 22.14 -19.06
C GLY A 2 -5.22 22.32 -18.94
N SER A 3 -5.95 21.22 -18.85
CA SER A 3 -7.40 21.19 -18.57
C SER A 3 -7.62 21.03 -17.06
N ASP A 4 -8.58 21.77 -16.50
CA ASP A 4 -9.00 21.64 -15.09
C ASP A 4 -10.09 20.56 -14.89
N VAL A 5 -10.53 19.91 -15.96
CA VAL A 5 -11.48 18.79 -15.90
C VAL A 5 -10.70 17.50 -15.61
N PRO A 6 -11.00 16.79 -14.49
CA PRO A 6 -10.37 15.51 -14.19
C PRO A 6 -10.64 14.48 -15.29
N LEU A 7 -9.64 13.67 -15.60
CA LEU A 7 -9.81 12.55 -16.52
C LEU A 7 -10.44 11.38 -15.77
N ASP A 8 -11.41 10.72 -16.39
CA ASP A 8 -12.07 9.52 -15.86
C ASP A 8 -11.19 8.28 -16.13
N LEU A 9 -10.00 8.29 -15.54
CA LEU A 9 -9.05 7.20 -15.63
C LEU A 9 -9.12 6.32 -14.37
N PRO A 10 -8.99 5.00 -14.51
CA PRO A 10 -8.84 4.12 -13.37
C PRO A 10 -7.68 4.56 -12.49
N THR A 11 -7.92 4.61 -11.17
CA THR A 11 -6.86 4.89 -10.20
C THR A 11 -6.34 3.57 -9.66
N TYR A 12 -5.01 3.43 -9.64
CA TYR A 12 -4.32 2.26 -9.12
C TYR A 12 -3.49 2.63 -7.89
N ILE A 13 -3.41 1.69 -6.96
CA ILE A 13 -2.49 1.72 -5.84
C ILE A 13 -1.28 0.88 -6.22
N GLN A 14 -0.11 1.49 -6.11
CA GLN A 14 1.16 0.81 -6.26
C GLN A 14 1.64 0.33 -4.89
N ALA A 15 2.06 -0.93 -4.81
CA ALA A 15 2.80 -1.46 -3.66
C ALA A 15 4.06 -2.14 -4.20
N ASP A 16 5.20 -1.88 -3.58
CA ASP A 16 6.50 -2.45 -3.91
C ASP A 16 6.93 -2.33 -5.39
N GLY A 17 6.46 -1.29 -6.10
CA GLY A 17 6.82 -1.02 -7.49
C GLY A 17 5.81 -1.49 -8.53
N GLU A 18 4.82 -2.31 -8.15
CA GLU A 18 3.81 -2.85 -9.06
C GLU A 18 2.42 -2.25 -8.77
N PRO A 19 1.59 -1.96 -9.78
CA PRO A 19 0.18 -1.60 -9.57
C PRO A 19 -0.59 -2.84 -9.12
N ILE A 20 -1.04 -2.85 -7.85
CA ILE A 20 -1.63 -4.06 -7.24
C ILE A 20 -3.16 -3.97 -7.17
N LEU A 21 -3.74 -2.79 -6.93
CA LEU A 21 -5.17 -2.63 -6.66
C LEU A 21 -5.77 -1.44 -7.42
N GLN A 22 -6.87 -1.66 -8.14
CA GLN A 22 -7.69 -0.58 -8.72
C GLN A 22 -8.73 -0.10 -7.70
N LEU A 23 -8.96 1.21 -7.59
CA LEU A 23 -9.99 1.76 -6.72
C LEU A 23 -11.43 1.55 -7.26
N PRO A 24 -12.43 1.42 -6.38
CA PRO A 24 -12.31 1.33 -4.92
C PRO A 24 -11.76 -0.03 -4.47
N ALA A 25 -10.88 -0.02 -3.47
CA ALA A 25 -10.25 -1.23 -2.92
C ALA A 25 -10.34 -1.24 -1.37
N THR A 26 -10.32 -2.43 -0.78
CA THR A 26 -10.36 -2.63 0.68
C THR A 26 -8.98 -3.01 1.19
N PHE A 27 -8.52 -2.32 2.23
CA PHE A 27 -7.31 -2.69 2.98
C PHE A 27 -7.69 -3.40 4.28
N ALA A 28 -7.08 -4.55 4.51
CA ALA A 28 -7.19 -5.30 5.76
C ALA A 28 -5.82 -5.41 6.42
N TRP A 29 -5.71 -4.94 7.65
CA TRP A 29 -4.51 -5.10 8.45
C TRP A 29 -4.47 -6.50 9.08
N HIS A 30 -3.39 -7.23 8.83
CA HIS A 30 -3.19 -8.59 9.34
C HIS A 30 -1.91 -8.64 10.18
N PRO A 31 -1.98 -8.38 11.50
CA PRO A 31 -0.81 -8.43 12.36
C PRO A 31 -0.28 -9.86 12.48
N ALA A 32 1.03 -10.00 12.72
CA ALA A 32 1.73 -11.28 12.88
C ALA A 32 1.57 -12.28 11.70
N GLN A 33 1.28 -11.79 10.49
CA GLN A 33 1.12 -12.64 9.31
C GLN A 33 2.45 -13.24 8.80
N ILE A 34 3.57 -12.57 9.07
CA ILE A 34 4.89 -12.93 8.51
C ILE A 34 5.88 -13.14 9.66
N VAL A 35 6.63 -14.23 9.62
CA VAL A 35 7.81 -14.42 10.46
C VAL A 35 9.01 -13.81 9.74
N ALA A 36 9.50 -12.67 10.24
CA ALA A 36 10.70 -12.02 9.74
C ALA A 36 11.89 -12.28 10.67
N ARG A 37 13.11 -12.33 10.09
CA ARG A 37 14.35 -12.26 10.86
C ARG A 37 14.81 -10.81 10.88
N GLY A 38 14.88 -10.21 12.07
CA GLY A 38 15.26 -8.81 12.26
C GLY A 38 16.34 -8.62 13.31
N ALA A 39 16.93 -7.43 13.37
CA ALA A 39 17.81 -7.05 14.45
C ALA A 39 17.02 -6.96 15.77
N LEU A 40 17.55 -7.56 16.84
CA LEU A 40 16.92 -7.58 18.17
C LEU A 40 16.78 -6.19 18.80
N THR A 41 17.56 -5.23 18.33
CA THR A 41 17.58 -3.84 18.81
C THR A 41 16.49 -2.97 18.18
N VAL A 42 15.71 -3.51 17.25
CA VAL A 42 14.64 -2.79 16.56
C VAL A 42 13.31 -3.33 17.08
N ALA A 43 12.43 -2.45 17.54
CA ALA A 43 11.07 -2.81 17.93
C ALA A 43 10.22 -2.96 16.66
N TRP A 44 10.09 -4.18 16.17
CA TRP A 44 9.36 -4.50 14.92
C TRP A 44 7.83 -4.60 15.14
N ASP A 45 7.38 -4.67 16.39
CA ASP A 45 5.98 -4.92 16.79
C ASP A 45 5.41 -3.86 17.75
N SER A 46 6.09 -2.73 17.95
CA SER A 46 5.57 -1.65 18.79
C SER A 46 4.52 -0.85 18.03
N GLU A 47 3.26 -0.96 18.46
CA GLU A 47 2.24 0.08 18.22
C GLU A 47 2.53 1.35 19.03
#